data_AF-A0A942P6M7-F1
#
_entry.id   AF-A0A942P6M7-F1
#
_cell.length_a   1.000
_cell.length_b   1.000
_cell.length_c   1.000
_cell.angle_alpha   90.00
_cell.angle_beta   90.00
_cell.angle_gamma   90.00
#
_symmetry.space_group_name_H-M   'P 1'
#
loop_
_entity.id
_entity.type
_entity.pdbx_description
1 polymer ?
#
loop_
_entity_poly.entity_id
_entity_poly.type
_entity_poly.pdbx_seq_one_letter_code
_entity_poly.pdbx_strand_id
1 'polypeptide(L)'
;RKEITQHLTPWQRVQLSRHPDRPYTLKYIDKMCTDFVELHGDRNFKDDKAMVGGFAQLDGETVMFIGQQKGTNTKLRQLRNFGMANPEGYRKALRLMRLAEKFGKPIVCLVDTPGAYPGLEAEERGQGEAIARNIYEMIRLKVPVIVVIIGEGASGGALGIGVGDKVLMMENTWYTVISPESCSSILWRSWEKKEVAAEQLRLTATDMKGFGLVDEIVHEPLGGAHWDYTEAADILKSYILKALKEVKDKNPEQRINDRIEKYGKMGFWEEAV
;
A
#
# COMPACT_ATOMS: atom_id res chain seq x y z
N ARG A 1 -24.14 -7.49 12.62
CA ARG A 1 -22.86 -6.89 12.17
C ARG A 1 -21.70 -7.78 12.56
N LYS A 2 -21.41 -7.91 13.86
CA LYS A 2 -20.36 -8.80 14.38
C LYS A 2 -20.44 -10.23 13.82
N GLU A 3 -21.62 -10.85 13.84
CA GLU A 3 -21.82 -12.22 13.32
C GLU A 3 -21.51 -12.37 11.81
N ILE A 4 -21.79 -11.34 11.00
CA ILE A 4 -21.58 -11.38 9.54
C ILE A 4 -20.09 -11.20 9.21
N THR A 5 -19.36 -10.37 9.96
CA THR A 5 -17.95 -10.05 9.68
C THR A 5 -16.95 -10.93 10.42
N GLN A 6 -17.39 -11.75 11.38
CA GLN A 6 -16.50 -12.60 12.19
C GLN A 6 -15.93 -13.79 11.39
N HIS A 7 -16.66 -14.28 10.38
CA HIS A 7 -16.32 -15.50 9.63
C HIS A 7 -16.23 -15.26 8.12
N LEU A 8 -15.61 -14.14 7.71
CA LEU A 8 -15.44 -13.81 6.30
C LEU A 8 -14.45 -14.75 5.62
N THR A 9 -14.85 -15.29 4.47
CA THR A 9 -13.95 -16.03 3.58
C THR A 9 -12.90 -15.09 2.96
N PRO A 10 -11.77 -15.61 2.44
CA PRO A 10 -10.78 -14.80 1.73
C PRO A 10 -11.40 -13.97 0.60
N TRP A 11 -12.31 -14.56 -0.18
CA TRP A 11 -13.00 -13.86 -1.25
C TRP A 11 -13.93 -12.74 -0.75
N GLN A 12 -14.66 -12.96 0.35
CA GLN A 12 -15.48 -11.91 0.95
C GLN A 12 -14.61 -10.74 1.47
N ARG A 13 -13.42 -11.00 1.99
CA ARG A 13 -12.45 -9.94 2.34
C ARG A 13 -11.96 -9.18 1.10
N VAL A 14 -11.70 -9.87 -0.01
CA VAL A 14 -11.42 -9.23 -1.31
C VAL A 14 -12.57 -8.31 -1.73
N GLN A 15 -13.82 -8.76 -1.60
CA GLN A 15 -14.99 -7.93 -1.91
C GLN A 15 -15.08 -6.69 -1.00
N LEU A 16 -14.80 -6.82 0.30
CA LEU A 16 -14.75 -5.67 1.22
C LEU A 16 -13.62 -4.69 0.90
N SER A 17 -12.46 -5.17 0.46
CA SER A 17 -11.36 -4.31 0.00
C SER A 17 -11.73 -3.49 -1.24
N ARG A 18 -12.67 -4.00 -2.04
CA ARG A 18 -13.20 -3.38 -3.27
C ARG A 18 -14.53 -2.67 -3.04
N HIS A 19 -14.98 -2.55 -1.79
CA HIS A 19 -16.25 -1.90 -1.48
C HIS A 19 -16.25 -0.47 -2.05
N PRO A 20 -17.31 -0.03 -2.76
CA PRO A 20 -17.35 1.29 -3.39
C PRO A 20 -17.08 2.44 -2.44
N ASP A 21 -17.51 2.28 -1.18
CA ASP A 21 -17.34 3.26 -0.11
C ASP A 21 -16.12 2.97 0.78
N ARG A 22 -15.22 2.05 0.42
CA ARG A 22 -13.98 1.87 1.19
C ARG A 22 -13.19 3.19 1.17
N PRO A 23 -12.75 3.71 2.34
CA PRO A 23 -11.99 4.96 2.37
C PRO A 23 -10.64 4.79 1.66
N TYR A 24 -10.31 5.77 0.82
CA TYR A 24 -9.03 5.82 0.08
C TYR A 24 -8.02 6.74 0.79
N THR A 25 -6.79 6.79 0.30
CA THR A 25 -5.65 7.57 0.84
C THR A 25 -6.02 8.96 1.36
N LEU A 26 -6.62 9.82 0.53
CA LEU A 26 -6.99 11.18 0.93
C LEU A 26 -8.04 11.22 2.04
N LYS A 27 -8.92 10.20 2.12
CA LYS A 27 -9.93 10.13 3.18
C LYS A 27 -9.30 9.83 4.54
N TYR A 28 -8.30 8.95 4.57
CA TYR A 28 -7.53 8.70 5.78
C TYR A 28 -6.70 9.92 6.19
N ILE A 29 -6.03 10.59 5.24
CA ILE A 29 -5.24 11.80 5.55
C ILE A 29 -6.14 12.91 6.13
N ASP A 30 -7.30 13.15 5.52
CA ASP A 30 -8.33 14.11 5.99
C ASP A 30 -8.77 13.85 7.44
N LYS A 31 -8.86 12.58 7.84
CA LYS A 31 -9.35 12.18 9.16
C LYS A 31 -8.26 12.07 10.22
N MET A 32 -7.06 11.65 9.85
CA MET A 32 -5.97 11.41 10.81
C MET A 32 -5.08 12.63 11.07
N CYS A 33 -5.03 13.56 10.11
CA CYS A 33 -3.99 14.59 10.05
C CYS A 33 -4.58 16.02 10.00
N THR A 34 -3.72 17.00 10.26
CA THR A 34 -3.98 18.43 9.99
C THR A 34 -2.97 18.97 8.99
N ASP A 35 -3.28 20.14 8.40
CA ASP A 35 -2.36 20.90 7.55
C ASP A 35 -1.76 20.10 6.39
N PHE A 36 -2.55 19.23 5.75
CA PHE A 36 -2.11 18.49 4.58
C PHE A 36 -1.88 19.40 3.39
N VAL A 37 -0.67 19.40 2.86
CA VAL A 37 -0.26 20.13 1.66
C VAL A 37 0.12 19.11 0.60
N GLU A 38 -0.78 18.86 -0.35
CA GLU A 38 -0.52 17.98 -1.50
C GLU A 38 0.55 18.58 -2.42
N LEU A 39 1.48 17.75 -2.87
CA LEU A 39 2.58 18.11 -3.75
C LEU A 39 2.47 17.35 -5.08
N HIS A 40 2.55 18.08 -6.19
CA HIS A 40 2.27 17.56 -7.52
C HIS A 40 3.53 17.34 -8.38
N GLY A 41 3.41 16.43 -9.35
CA GLY A 41 4.36 16.23 -10.45
C GLY A 41 5.60 15.40 -10.10
N ASP A 42 6.17 14.75 -11.08
CA ASP A 42 7.44 13.99 -10.99
C ASP A 42 8.67 14.82 -11.37
N ARG A 43 8.48 16.02 -11.96
CA ARG A 43 9.52 16.87 -12.57
C ARG A 43 10.18 16.25 -13.81
N ASN A 44 9.52 15.27 -14.43
CA ASN A 44 10.01 14.58 -15.61
C ASN A 44 8.94 14.57 -16.71
N PHE A 45 7.76 14.03 -16.45
CA PHE A 45 6.71 13.86 -17.46
C PHE A 45 5.38 14.50 -17.05
N LYS A 46 4.72 14.00 -16.00
CA LYS A 46 3.35 14.40 -15.62
C LYS A 46 3.11 14.31 -14.12
N ASP A 47 2.01 14.93 -13.67
CA ASP A 47 1.43 14.68 -12.36
C ASP A 47 0.38 13.56 -12.47
N ASP A 48 0.79 12.34 -12.12
CA ASP A 48 -0.14 11.20 -12.09
C ASP A 48 -1.17 11.37 -10.98
N LYS A 49 -2.46 11.33 -11.35
CA LYS A 49 -3.59 11.48 -10.42
C LYS A 49 -3.89 10.20 -9.66
N ALA A 50 -3.36 9.06 -10.09
CA ALA A 50 -3.44 7.80 -9.37
C ALA A 50 -2.49 7.74 -8.16
N MET A 51 -1.48 8.61 -8.09
CA MET A 51 -0.53 8.70 -6.98
C MET A 51 -0.57 10.08 -6.32
N VAL A 52 -1.05 10.15 -5.07
CA VAL A 52 -1.09 11.39 -4.29
C VAL A 52 0.02 11.40 -3.25
N GLY A 53 0.40 12.58 -2.77
CA GLY A 53 1.30 12.68 -1.64
C GLY A 53 1.64 14.12 -1.28
N GLY A 54 2.15 14.30 -0.05
CA GLY A 54 2.35 15.62 0.53
C GLY A 54 2.73 15.55 2.01
N PHE A 55 3.08 16.70 2.59
CA PHE A 55 3.33 16.81 4.03
C PHE A 55 2.03 17.05 4.78
N ALA A 56 1.89 16.45 5.96
CA ALA A 56 0.84 16.77 6.94
C ALA A 56 1.39 16.70 8.36
N GLN A 57 0.62 17.22 9.33
CA GLN A 57 0.88 17.02 10.75
C GLN A 57 0.08 15.80 11.26
N LEU A 58 0.78 14.86 11.88
CA LEU A 58 0.24 13.69 12.55
C LEU A 58 0.66 13.75 14.03
N ASP A 59 -0.27 14.11 14.93
CA ASP A 59 -0.02 14.31 16.37
C ASP A 59 1.24 15.15 16.67
N GLY A 60 1.36 16.28 15.96
CA GLY A 60 2.46 17.23 16.13
C GLY A 60 3.76 16.83 15.43
N GLU A 61 3.81 15.68 14.76
CA GLU A 61 4.93 15.26 13.93
C GLU A 61 4.63 15.50 12.44
N THR A 62 5.55 16.17 11.73
CA THR A 62 5.44 16.38 10.28
C THR A 62 5.82 15.10 9.54
N VAL A 63 4.89 14.54 8.78
CA VAL A 63 5.03 13.27 8.07
C VAL A 63 4.79 13.47 6.57
N MET A 64 5.59 12.81 5.73
CA MET A 64 5.31 12.70 4.29
C MET A 64 4.35 11.54 4.04
N PHE A 65 3.15 11.83 3.58
CA PHE A 65 2.20 10.81 3.13
C PHE A 65 2.29 10.62 1.62
N ILE A 66 2.25 9.36 1.18
CA ILE A 66 2.20 8.98 -0.23
C ILE A 66 1.21 7.82 -0.36
N GLY A 67 0.43 7.77 -1.42
CA GLY A 67 -0.42 6.59 -1.63
C GLY A 67 -1.11 6.58 -2.98
N GLN A 68 -1.55 5.40 -3.38
CA GLN A 68 -2.44 5.31 -4.53
C GLN A 68 -3.82 5.86 -4.17
N GLN A 69 -4.46 6.52 -5.11
CA GLN A 69 -5.74 7.17 -4.90
C GLN A 69 -6.73 6.74 -5.98
N LYS A 70 -7.79 6.04 -5.56
CA LYS A 70 -8.95 5.72 -6.39
C LYS A 70 -9.96 6.87 -6.41
N GLY A 71 -11.09 6.67 -7.07
CA GLY A 71 -12.20 7.63 -7.11
C GLY A 71 -13.47 7.11 -6.45
N THR A 72 -14.18 7.99 -5.76
CA THR A 72 -15.48 7.69 -5.10
C THR A 72 -16.65 7.65 -6.09
N ASN A 73 -16.47 8.17 -7.30
CA ASN A 73 -17.45 8.10 -8.39
C ASN A 73 -16.76 7.80 -9.72
N THR A 74 -17.53 7.47 -10.75
CA THR A 74 -17.02 7.07 -12.07
C THR A 74 -16.07 8.11 -12.69
N LYS A 75 -16.42 9.40 -12.62
CA LYS A 75 -15.58 10.48 -13.18
C LYS A 75 -14.23 10.57 -12.47
N LEU A 76 -14.22 10.47 -11.14
CA LEU A 76 -12.99 10.46 -10.36
C LEU A 76 -12.18 9.19 -10.55
N ARG A 77 -12.83 8.04 -10.73
CA ARG A 77 -12.14 6.76 -11.02
C ARG A 77 -11.41 6.83 -12.34
N GLN A 78 -12.04 7.35 -13.39
CA GLN A 78 -11.39 7.57 -14.69
C GLN A 78 -10.24 8.56 -14.58
N LEU A 79 -10.44 9.70 -13.91
CA LEU A 79 -9.40 10.71 -13.70
C LEU A 79 -8.16 10.11 -13.02
N ARG A 80 -8.36 9.22 -12.05
CA ARG A 80 -7.29 8.61 -11.26
C ARG A 80 -6.91 7.22 -11.71
N ASN A 81 -7.30 6.85 -12.93
CA ASN A 81 -7.00 5.56 -13.54
C ASN A 81 -7.30 4.36 -12.62
N PHE A 82 -8.39 4.44 -11.85
CA PHE A 82 -8.81 3.43 -10.87
C PHE A 82 -7.74 3.09 -9.81
N GLY A 83 -6.82 4.02 -9.52
CA GLY A 83 -5.69 3.80 -8.61
C GLY A 83 -4.52 3.04 -9.23
N MET A 84 -4.51 2.84 -10.55
CA MET A 84 -3.39 2.24 -11.29
C MET A 84 -2.41 3.30 -11.73
N ALA A 85 -1.27 3.39 -11.07
CA ALA A 85 -0.25 4.38 -11.40
C ALA A 85 0.50 4.05 -12.70
N ASN A 86 0.80 5.09 -13.45
CA ASN A 86 1.76 5.13 -14.54
C ASN A 86 3.20 5.33 -13.99
N PRO A 87 4.25 5.23 -14.82
CA PRO A 87 5.63 5.37 -14.36
C PRO A 87 5.90 6.71 -13.66
N GLU A 88 5.34 7.80 -14.19
CA GLU A 88 5.37 9.14 -13.59
C GLU A 88 4.80 9.19 -12.16
N GLY A 89 3.83 8.33 -11.81
CA GLY A 89 3.32 8.21 -10.45
C GLY A 89 4.37 7.65 -9.49
N TYR A 90 5.07 6.58 -9.87
CA TYR A 90 6.15 6.02 -9.06
C TYR A 90 7.34 6.99 -8.93
N ARG A 91 7.69 7.69 -10.02
CA ARG A 91 8.74 8.73 -9.99
C ARG A 91 8.35 9.91 -9.09
N LYS A 92 7.09 10.34 -9.12
CA LYS A 92 6.55 11.33 -8.17
C LYS A 92 6.68 10.83 -6.74
N ALA A 93 6.28 9.58 -6.46
CA ALA A 93 6.43 8.99 -5.12
C ALA A 93 7.89 9.02 -4.65
N LEU A 94 8.85 8.57 -5.47
CA LEU A 94 10.27 8.60 -5.11
C LEU A 94 10.79 10.02 -4.88
N ARG A 95 10.38 11.00 -5.71
CA ARG A 95 10.73 12.41 -5.51
C ARG A 95 10.27 12.91 -4.13
N LEU A 96 9.05 12.55 -3.73
CA LEU A 96 8.50 12.92 -2.42
C LEU A 96 9.22 12.21 -1.27
N MET A 97 9.55 10.93 -1.41
CA MET A 97 10.35 10.20 -0.42
C MET A 97 11.73 10.83 -0.21
N ARG A 98 12.41 11.20 -1.30
CA ARG A 98 13.71 11.92 -1.23
C ARG A 98 13.59 13.29 -0.57
N LEU A 99 12.48 13.99 -0.80
CA LEU A 99 12.22 15.26 -0.14
C LEU A 99 12.03 15.09 1.37
N ALA A 100 11.28 14.06 1.79
CA ALA A 100 11.11 13.72 3.20
C ALA A 100 12.46 13.36 3.85
N GLU A 101 13.27 12.52 3.19
CA GLU A 101 14.61 12.17 3.63
C GLU A 101 15.52 13.39 3.79
N LYS A 102 15.51 14.32 2.83
CA LYS A 102 16.30 15.56 2.89
C LYS A 102 16.01 16.39 4.14
N PHE A 103 14.77 16.37 4.62
CA PHE A 103 14.35 17.11 5.82
C PHE A 103 14.24 16.25 7.07
N GLY A 104 14.72 15.00 7.02
CA GLY A 104 14.68 14.07 8.14
C GLY A 104 13.26 13.76 8.63
N LYS A 105 12.28 13.74 7.72
CA LYS A 105 10.86 13.48 8.04
C LYS A 105 10.50 12.02 7.77
N PRO A 106 9.71 11.38 8.64
CA PRO A 106 9.21 10.03 8.39
C PRO A 106 8.25 10.01 7.18
N ILE A 107 8.11 8.83 6.58
CA ILE A 107 7.25 8.57 5.43
C ILE A 107 6.19 7.54 5.81
N VAL A 108 4.95 7.79 5.40
CA VAL A 108 3.85 6.83 5.49
C VAL A 108 3.29 6.59 4.09
N CYS A 109 3.34 5.34 3.62
CA CYS A 109 2.80 4.91 2.34
C CYS A 109 1.46 4.17 2.53
N LEU A 110 0.39 4.64 1.89
CA LEU A 110 -0.93 4.02 1.91
C LEU A 110 -1.17 3.31 0.57
N VAL A 111 -1.19 1.97 0.61
CA VAL A 111 -1.28 1.12 -0.58
C VAL A 111 -2.74 0.75 -0.86
N ASP A 112 -3.22 1.13 -2.04
CA ASP A 112 -4.53 0.74 -2.56
C ASP A 112 -4.58 0.77 -4.09
N THR A 113 -4.14 -0.33 -4.71
CA THR A 113 -4.05 -0.44 -6.16
C THR A 113 -4.38 -1.86 -6.64
N PRO A 114 -5.16 -2.01 -7.72
CA PRO A 114 -5.34 -3.30 -8.38
C PRO A 114 -4.13 -3.68 -9.25
N GLY A 115 -3.14 -2.79 -9.36
CA GLY A 115 -1.86 -3.02 -10.04
C GLY A 115 -1.31 -1.75 -10.67
N ALA A 116 -0.08 -1.80 -11.16
CA ALA A 116 0.43 -0.75 -12.03
C ALA A 116 -0.37 -0.75 -13.34
N TYR A 117 -0.52 0.42 -13.98
CA TYR A 117 -1.30 0.50 -15.22
C TYR A 117 -0.63 -0.31 -16.36
N PRO A 118 -1.30 -1.32 -16.95
CA PRO A 118 -0.71 -2.18 -17.97
C PRO A 118 -1.01 -1.66 -19.38
N GLY A 119 -0.62 -0.41 -19.66
CA GLY A 119 -0.86 0.25 -20.96
C GLY A 119 0.41 0.40 -21.79
N LEU A 120 0.27 0.44 -23.12
CA LEU A 120 1.38 0.67 -24.06
C LEU A 120 2.21 1.90 -23.68
N GLU A 121 1.52 3.00 -23.41
CA GLU A 121 2.11 4.26 -22.96
C GLU A 121 2.93 4.14 -21.67
N ALA A 122 2.52 3.28 -20.73
CA ALA A 122 3.25 3.03 -19.50
C ALA A 122 4.54 2.24 -19.78
N GLU A 123 4.48 1.27 -20.68
CA GLU A 123 5.65 0.48 -21.10
C GLU A 123 6.68 1.37 -21.83
N GLU A 124 6.25 2.19 -22.78
CA GLU A 124 7.12 3.15 -23.51
C GLU A 124 7.85 4.11 -22.56
N ARG A 125 7.25 4.40 -21.40
CA ARG A 125 7.81 5.28 -20.36
C ARG A 125 8.54 4.55 -19.24
N GLY A 126 8.67 3.23 -19.32
CA GLY A 126 9.45 2.41 -18.39
C GLY A 126 8.74 2.11 -17.07
N GLN A 127 7.57 1.46 -17.13
CA GLN A 127 6.84 1.00 -15.93
C GLN A 127 7.67 0.09 -15.03
N GLY A 128 8.35 -0.90 -15.62
CA GLY A 128 9.25 -1.78 -14.89
C GLY A 128 10.42 -1.04 -14.24
N GLU A 129 11.04 -0.08 -14.94
CA GLU A 129 12.12 0.75 -14.41
C GLU A 129 11.66 1.59 -13.22
N ALA A 130 10.52 2.27 -13.34
CA ALA A 130 10.03 3.16 -12.29
C ALA A 130 9.71 2.40 -11.00
N ILE A 131 9.12 1.21 -11.10
CA ILE A 131 8.86 0.33 -9.94
C ILE A 131 10.16 -0.20 -9.35
N ALA A 132 11.06 -0.74 -10.19
CA ALA A 132 12.33 -1.30 -9.74
C ALA A 132 13.21 -0.24 -9.05
N ARG A 133 13.25 0.97 -9.62
CA ARG A 133 13.99 2.09 -9.05
C ARG A 133 13.42 2.50 -7.70
N ASN A 134 12.10 2.55 -7.55
CA ASN A 134 11.49 2.82 -6.25
C ASN A 134 11.88 1.76 -5.22
N ILE A 135 11.75 0.48 -5.52
CA ILE A 135 12.12 -0.61 -4.59
C ILE A 135 13.58 -0.45 -4.15
N TYR A 136 14.49 -0.27 -5.11
CA TYR A 136 15.92 -0.11 -4.84
C TYR A 136 16.22 1.09 -3.93
N GLU A 137 15.58 2.24 -4.19
CA GLU A 137 15.84 3.46 -3.42
C GLU A 137 15.13 3.45 -2.05
N MET A 138 13.94 2.85 -1.98
CA MET A 138 13.19 2.70 -0.72
C MET A 138 13.94 1.83 0.27
N ILE A 139 14.64 0.78 -0.17
CA ILE A 139 15.52 -0.02 0.71
C ILE A 139 16.55 0.87 1.40
N ARG A 140 17.02 1.92 0.73
CA ARG A 140 18.15 2.76 1.15
C ARG A 140 17.75 4.07 1.85
N LEU A 141 16.46 4.32 2.05
CA LEU A 141 16.00 5.54 2.72
C LEU A 141 16.48 5.59 4.17
N LYS A 142 17.05 6.74 4.55
CA LYS A 142 17.63 7.03 5.87
C LYS A 142 16.60 7.42 6.92
N VAL A 143 15.34 7.65 6.55
CA VAL A 143 14.25 8.03 7.45
C VAL A 143 13.29 6.85 7.67
N PRO A 144 12.49 6.85 8.76
CA PRO A 144 11.44 5.85 8.97
C PRO A 144 10.45 5.78 7.81
N VAL A 145 10.11 4.57 7.38
CA VAL A 145 9.10 4.29 6.36
C VAL A 145 8.09 3.28 6.90
N ILE A 146 6.84 3.70 7.04
CA ILE A 146 5.72 2.81 7.38
C ILE A 146 4.87 2.61 6.13
N VAL A 147 4.60 1.36 5.78
CA VAL A 147 3.71 0.99 4.68
C VAL A 147 2.43 0.43 5.27
N VAL A 148 1.28 0.82 4.74
CA VAL A 148 -0.02 0.29 5.17
C VAL A 148 -0.80 -0.14 3.94
N ILE A 149 -1.16 -1.41 3.85
CA ILE A 149 -2.13 -1.88 2.85
C ILE A 149 -3.52 -1.51 3.36
N ILE A 150 -4.12 -0.50 2.76
CA ILE A 150 -5.43 0.04 3.13
C ILE A 150 -6.56 -0.43 2.22
N GLY A 151 -6.26 -1.09 1.09
CA GLY A 151 -7.26 -1.59 0.14
C GLY A 151 -6.76 -2.79 -0.64
N GLU A 152 -6.48 -2.61 -1.93
CA GLU A 152 -5.90 -3.66 -2.78
C GLU A 152 -4.37 -3.56 -2.81
N GLY A 153 -3.66 -4.65 -2.54
CA GLY A 153 -2.20 -4.74 -2.61
C GLY A 153 -1.78 -5.63 -3.79
N ALA A 154 -1.86 -5.12 -5.01
CA ALA A 154 -1.59 -5.94 -6.19
C ALA A 154 -0.15 -5.80 -6.72
N SER A 155 0.61 -6.90 -6.65
CA SER A 155 1.84 -7.13 -7.40
C SER A 155 2.91 -6.03 -7.25
N GLY A 156 3.76 -5.86 -8.26
CA GLY A 156 4.77 -4.81 -8.33
C GLY A 156 4.19 -3.39 -8.22
N GLY A 157 2.92 -3.21 -8.59
CA GLY A 157 2.28 -1.89 -8.49
C GLY A 157 2.08 -1.42 -7.05
N ALA A 158 1.75 -2.34 -6.16
CA ALA A 158 1.74 -2.12 -4.71
C ALA A 158 3.16 -2.01 -4.15
N LEU A 159 4.04 -2.94 -4.53
CA LEU A 159 5.42 -3.01 -4.04
C LEU A 159 6.26 -1.77 -4.40
N GLY A 160 5.94 -1.07 -5.49
CA GLY A 160 6.60 0.17 -5.91
C GLY A 160 6.49 1.33 -4.90
N ILE A 161 5.62 1.24 -3.89
CA ILE A 161 5.66 2.09 -2.68
C ILE A 161 5.54 1.25 -1.38
N GLY A 162 5.79 -0.06 -1.49
CA GLY A 162 5.48 -1.07 -0.48
C GLY A 162 6.68 -1.56 0.34
N VAL A 163 7.83 -0.89 0.21
CA VAL A 163 9.07 -1.24 0.93
C VAL A 163 9.28 -0.32 2.12
N GLY A 164 9.23 -0.84 3.34
CA GLY A 164 9.36 -0.03 4.55
C GLY A 164 9.95 -0.78 5.75
N ASP A 165 10.19 -0.04 6.83
CA ASP A 165 10.65 -0.59 8.10
C ASP A 165 9.55 -1.44 8.75
N LYS A 166 8.30 -0.95 8.67
CA LYS A 166 7.10 -1.68 9.05
C LYS A 166 6.10 -1.71 7.91
N VAL A 167 5.46 -2.85 7.73
CA VAL A 167 4.37 -3.11 6.80
C VAL A 167 3.17 -3.54 7.63
N LEU A 168 2.15 -2.70 7.62
CA LEU A 168 0.87 -2.93 8.28
C LEU A 168 -0.17 -3.30 7.22
N MET A 169 -1.22 -4.02 7.63
CA MET A 169 -2.28 -4.41 6.71
C MET A 169 -3.63 -4.34 7.41
N MET A 170 -4.59 -3.62 6.83
CA MET A 170 -5.94 -3.58 7.38
C MET A 170 -6.65 -4.93 7.19
N GLU A 171 -7.41 -5.37 8.19
CA GLU A 171 -7.90 -6.76 8.27
C GLU A 171 -8.78 -7.21 7.08
N ASN A 172 -9.47 -6.30 6.39
CA ASN A 172 -10.33 -6.61 5.24
C ASN A 172 -9.70 -6.12 3.92
N THR A 173 -8.37 -6.25 3.82
CA THR A 173 -7.58 -6.00 2.60
C THR A 173 -6.95 -7.28 2.07
N TRP A 174 -6.29 -7.18 0.92
CA TRP A 174 -5.50 -8.28 0.38
C TRP A 174 -4.17 -7.81 -0.18
N TYR A 175 -3.16 -8.69 -0.13
CA TYR A 175 -1.84 -8.45 -0.72
C TYR A 175 -1.37 -9.73 -1.41
N THR A 176 -1.11 -9.67 -2.72
CA THR A 176 -0.59 -10.83 -3.47
C THR A 176 0.08 -10.42 -4.79
N VAL A 177 0.81 -11.35 -5.40
CA VAL A 177 1.60 -11.16 -6.63
C VAL A 177 0.72 -10.97 -7.87
N ILE A 178 -0.52 -11.45 -7.85
CA ILE A 178 -1.46 -11.41 -8.98
C ILE A 178 -2.89 -11.33 -8.48
N SER A 179 -3.78 -10.63 -9.19
CA SER A 179 -5.21 -10.62 -8.82
C SER A 179 -5.80 -12.04 -8.85
N PRO A 180 -6.79 -12.35 -7.99
CA PRO A 180 -7.46 -13.65 -8.01
C PRO A 180 -8.06 -13.98 -9.38
N GLU A 181 -8.61 -12.99 -10.07
CA GLU A 181 -9.17 -13.15 -11.40
C GLU A 181 -8.14 -13.49 -12.46
N SER A 182 -7.00 -12.77 -12.48
CA SER A 182 -5.91 -13.05 -13.40
C SER A 182 -5.30 -14.44 -13.12
N CYS A 183 -5.11 -14.79 -11.85
CA CYS A 183 -4.67 -16.13 -11.44
C CYS A 183 -5.63 -17.22 -11.95
N SER A 184 -6.93 -17.02 -11.73
CA SER A 184 -8.00 -17.90 -12.20
C SER A 184 -7.92 -18.13 -13.71
N SER A 185 -7.76 -17.05 -14.48
CA SER A 185 -7.69 -17.11 -15.95
C SER A 185 -6.46 -17.84 -16.48
N ILE A 186 -5.36 -17.86 -15.73
CA ILE A 186 -4.11 -18.52 -16.14
C ILE A 186 -4.14 -20.01 -15.75
N LEU A 187 -4.36 -20.31 -14.47
CA LEU A 187 -4.22 -21.66 -13.95
C LEU A 187 -5.43 -22.55 -14.29
N TRP A 188 -6.63 -21.98 -14.35
CA TRP A 188 -7.86 -22.72 -14.65
C TRP A 188 -8.49 -22.37 -15.99
N ARG A 189 -7.90 -21.45 -16.76
CA ARG A 189 -8.46 -20.97 -18.05
C ARG A 189 -9.93 -20.53 -17.94
N SER A 190 -10.31 -20.00 -16.77
CA SER A 190 -11.69 -19.62 -16.45
C SER A 190 -11.69 -18.45 -15.48
N TRP A 191 -12.72 -17.60 -15.56
CA TRP A 191 -12.96 -16.52 -14.59
C TRP A 191 -13.74 -16.99 -13.36
N GLU A 192 -14.40 -18.15 -13.44
CA GLU A 192 -15.28 -18.68 -12.39
C GLU A 192 -14.51 -19.26 -11.20
N LYS A 193 -13.20 -19.48 -11.32
CA LYS A 193 -12.35 -20.04 -10.26
C LYS A 193 -11.66 -18.96 -9.41
N LYS A 194 -12.09 -17.69 -9.49
CA LYS A 194 -11.52 -16.57 -8.72
C LYS A 194 -11.60 -16.75 -7.20
N GLU A 195 -12.66 -17.38 -6.69
CA GLU A 195 -12.80 -17.64 -5.25
C GLU A 195 -11.79 -18.69 -4.78
N VAL A 196 -11.67 -19.78 -5.54
CA VAL A 196 -10.64 -20.82 -5.33
C VAL A 196 -9.24 -20.22 -5.44
N ALA A 197 -9.00 -19.37 -6.44
CA ALA A 197 -7.73 -18.69 -6.61
C ALA A 197 -7.41 -17.78 -5.41
N ALA A 198 -8.39 -17.03 -4.90
CA ALA A 198 -8.20 -16.18 -3.72
C ALA A 198 -7.82 -16.99 -2.47
N GLU A 199 -8.42 -18.16 -2.27
CA GLU A 199 -8.07 -19.07 -1.17
C GLU A 199 -6.66 -19.64 -1.33
N GLN A 200 -6.32 -20.13 -2.53
CA GLN A 200 -5.01 -20.74 -2.80
C GLN A 200 -3.86 -19.74 -2.79
N LEU A 201 -4.12 -18.49 -3.17
CA LEU A 201 -3.13 -17.40 -3.10
C LEU A 201 -2.81 -16.98 -1.67
N ARG A 202 -3.63 -17.36 -0.68
CA ARG A 202 -3.45 -17.00 0.74
C ARG A 202 -3.14 -15.52 0.92
N LEU A 203 -4.04 -14.69 0.41
CA LEU A 203 -3.85 -13.25 0.21
C LEU A 203 -4.31 -12.37 1.38
N THR A 204 -4.83 -12.97 2.46
CA THR A 204 -5.47 -12.21 3.56
C THR A 204 -4.43 -11.62 4.52
N ALA A 205 -4.83 -10.66 5.35
CA ALA A 205 -3.96 -10.07 6.36
C ALA A 205 -3.38 -11.11 7.34
N THR A 206 -4.19 -12.12 7.71
CA THR A 206 -3.75 -13.23 8.56
C THR A 206 -2.69 -14.08 7.87
N ASP A 207 -2.89 -14.41 6.60
CA ASP A 207 -1.92 -15.19 5.82
C ASP A 207 -0.60 -14.42 5.66
N MET A 208 -0.67 -13.16 5.24
CA MET A 208 0.50 -12.30 5.04
C MET A 208 1.32 -12.12 6.32
N LYS A 209 0.64 -12.01 7.48
CA LYS A 209 1.31 -12.01 8.78
C LYS A 209 1.92 -13.37 9.10
N GLY A 210 1.22 -14.47 8.82
CA GLY A 210 1.74 -15.83 8.99
C GLY A 210 2.99 -16.13 8.16
N PHE A 211 3.10 -15.52 6.96
CA PHE A 211 4.29 -15.60 6.11
C PHE A 211 5.41 -14.63 6.50
N GLY A 212 5.19 -13.74 7.48
CA GLY A 212 6.17 -12.71 7.85
C GLY A 212 6.32 -11.56 6.83
N LEU A 213 5.38 -11.42 5.89
CA LEU A 213 5.38 -10.34 4.89
C LEU A 213 4.76 -9.04 5.43
N VAL A 214 3.90 -9.16 6.45
CA VAL A 214 3.25 -8.07 7.17
C VAL A 214 3.57 -8.19 8.65
N ASP A 215 3.97 -7.10 9.29
CA ASP A 215 4.35 -7.11 10.71
C ASP A 215 3.11 -7.10 11.62
N GLU A 216 2.07 -6.33 11.25
CA GLU A 216 0.91 -6.14 12.11
C GLU A 216 -0.39 -5.94 11.30
N ILE A 217 -1.47 -6.50 11.85
CA ILE A 217 -2.82 -6.38 11.28
C ILE A 217 -3.51 -5.24 11.99
N VAL A 218 -4.03 -4.29 11.22
CA VAL A 218 -4.84 -3.16 11.70
C VAL A 218 -6.30 -3.59 11.66
N HIS A 219 -6.94 -3.63 12.82
CA HIS A 219 -8.37 -3.96 12.89
C HIS A 219 -9.21 -2.87 12.23
N GLU A 220 -10.39 -3.26 11.73
CA GLU A 220 -11.35 -2.34 11.15
C GLU A 220 -12.56 -2.20 12.08
N PRO A 221 -13.33 -1.11 11.96
CA PRO A 221 -14.62 -0.96 12.62
C PRO A 221 -15.54 -2.16 12.37
N LEU A 222 -16.51 -2.36 13.26
CA LEU A 222 -17.53 -3.40 13.09
C LEU A 222 -18.30 -3.22 11.78
N GLY A 223 -18.09 -4.14 10.84
CA GLY A 223 -18.66 -4.08 9.48
C GLY A 223 -17.63 -3.80 8.39
N GLY A 224 -16.44 -3.30 8.75
CA GLY A 224 -15.37 -2.88 7.83
C GLY A 224 -15.18 -1.36 7.79
N ALA A 225 -14.05 -0.93 7.23
CA ALA A 225 -13.61 0.47 7.21
C ALA A 225 -14.57 1.46 6.57
N HIS A 226 -15.52 0.98 5.74
CA HIS A 226 -16.50 1.82 5.07
C HIS A 226 -17.66 2.27 5.97
N TRP A 227 -17.86 1.61 7.12
CA TRP A 227 -18.98 1.93 8.00
C TRP A 227 -18.76 3.17 8.84
N ASP A 228 -17.55 3.35 9.36
CA ASP A 228 -17.17 4.53 10.13
C ASP A 228 -15.75 4.95 9.72
N TYR A 229 -15.69 5.99 8.88
CA TYR A 229 -14.42 6.53 8.41
C TYR A 229 -13.59 7.16 9.52
N THR A 230 -14.24 7.70 10.56
CA THR A 230 -13.53 8.34 11.68
C THR A 230 -12.92 7.26 12.55
N GLU A 231 -13.69 6.26 12.94
CA GLU A 231 -13.19 5.12 13.72
C GLU A 231 -12.08 4.37 12.97
N ALA A 232 -12.25 4.10 11.67
CA ALA A 232 -11.22 3.45 10.86
C ALA A 232 -9.92 4.26 10.80
N ALA A 233 -10.03 5.59 10.68
CA ALA A 233 -8.88 6.48 10.68
C ALA A 233 -8.20 6.57 12.04
N ASP A 234 -8.96 6.64 13.14
CA ASP A 234 -8.41 6.69 14.50
C ASP A 234 -7.67 5.40 14.85
N ILE A 235 -8.25 4.24 14.50
CA ILE A 235 -7.58 2.95 14.64
C ILE A 235 -6.29 2.97 13.82
N LEU A 236 -6.35 3.27 12.52
CA LEU A 236 -5.16 3.27 11.66
C LEU A 236 -4.07 4.23 12.18
N LYS A 237 -4.45 5.44 12.61
CA LYS A 237 -3.56 6.43 13.20
C LYS A 237 -2.81 5.87 14.40
N SER A 238 -3.49 5.20 15.32
CA SER A 238 -2.86 4.61 16.50
C SER A 238 -1.77 3.59 16.15
N TYR A 239 -2.02 2.74 15.14
CA TYR A 239 -1.06 1.75 14.65
C TYR A 239 0.13 2.40 13.94
N ILE A 240 -0.11 3.44 13.12
CA ILE A 240 0.95 4.20 12.46
C ILE A 240 1.86 4.87 13.51
N LEU A 241 1.30 5.51 14.53
CA LEU A 241 2.05 6.18 15.60
C LEU A 241 2.90 5.18 16.40
N LYS A 242 2.31 4.03 16.75
CA LYS A 242 3.03 2.93 17.40
C LYS A 242 4.20 2.46 16.52
N ALA A 243 3.94 2.18 15.25
CA ALA A 243 4.96 1.70 14.31
C ALA A 243 6.08 2.72 14.12
N LEU A 244 5.76 4.02 13.98
CA LEU A 244 6.73 5.11 13.90
C LEU A 244 7.61 5.14 15.15
N LYS A 245 7.01 5.10 16.35
CA LYS A 245 7.74 5.10 17.62
C LYS A 245 8.74 3.94 17.72
N GLU A 246 8.37 2.75 17.25
CA GLU A 246 9.25 1.57 17.29
C GLU A 246 10.51 1.69 16.41
N VAL A 247 10.47 2.49 15.34
CA VAL A 247 11.56 2.58 14.36
C VAL A 247 12.25 3.96 14.31
N LYS A 248 11.77 4.92 15.11
CA LYS A 248 12.25 6.32 15.11
C LYS A 248 13.69 6.45 15.59
N ASP A 249 14.03 5.77 16.68
CA ASP A 249 15.32 5.95 17.37
C ASP A 249 16.50 5.16 16.76
N LYS A 250 16.27 4.53 15.61
CA LYS A 250 17.32 3.84 14.86
C LYS A 250 18.18 4.83 14.09
N ASN A 251 19.49 4.68 14.18
CA ASN A 251 20.40 5.45 13.33
C ASN A 251 20.19 5.06 11.84
N PRO A 252 20.52 5.95 10.88
CA PRO A 252 20.25 5.71 9.47
C PRO A 252 20.87 4.45 8.87
N GLU A 253 22.09 4.10 9.27
CA GLU A 253 22.80 2.93 8.74
C GLU A 253 22.15 1.63 9.24
N GLN A 254 21.88 1.56 10.54
CA GLN A 254 21.16 0.44 11.14
C GLN A 254 19.78 0.28 10.52
N ARG A 255 19.05 1.38 10.28
CA ARG A 255 17.73 1.34 9.62
C ARG A 255 17.81 0.69 8.24
N ILE A 256 18.80 1.08 7.44
CA ILE A 256 19.00 0.49 6.11
C ILE A 256 19.35 -0.99 6.21
N ASN A 257 20.25 -1.36 7.11
CA ASN A 257 20.65 -2.75 7.32
C ASN A 257 19.48 -3.62 7.82
N ASP A 258 18.68 -3.12 8.77
CA ASP A 258 17.48 -3.80 9.26
C ASP A 258 16.47 -4.05 8.13
N ARG A 259 16.32 -3.07 7.22
CA ARG A 259 15.43 -3.20 6.07
C ARG A 259 15.96 -4.25 5.09
N ILE A 260 17.26 -4.22 4.77
CA ILE A 260 17.90 -5.24 3.92
C ILE A 260 17.73 -6.64 4.54
N GLU A 261 17.99 -6.79 5.83
CA GLU A 261 17.86 -8.06 6.54
C GLU A 261 16.41 -8.55 6.56
N LYS A 262 15.45 -7.66 6.86
CA LYS A 262 14.02 -7.97 6.85
C LYS A 262 13.58 -8.55 5.51
N TYR A 263 13.88 -7.88 4.40
CA TYR A 263 13.47 -8.34 3.08
C TYR A 263 14.32 -9.53 2.59
N GLY A 264 15.60 -9.61 2.97
CA GLY A 264 16.48 -10.73 2.62
C GLY A 264 16.11 -12.06 3.28
N LYS A 265 15.36 -12.02 4.40
CA LYS A 265 14.82 -13.21 5.08
C LYS A 265 13.48 -13.69 4.51
N MET A 266 12.88 -12.96 3.58
CA MET A 266 11.58 -13.34 3.01
C MET A 266 11.76 -14.43 1.96
N GLY A 267 11.16 -15.60 2.21
CA GLY A 267 11.21 -16.76 1.33
C GLY A 267 11.56 -18.03 2.11
N PHE A 268 11.14 -19.17 1.57
CA PHE A 268 11.46 -20.49 2.12
C PHE A 268 11.88 -21.38 0.96
N TRP A 269 13.02 -22.07 1.09
CA TRP A 269 13.51 -23.02 0.09
C TRP A 269 14.26 -24.15 0.80
N GLU A 270 14.30 -25.30 0.15
CA GLU A 270 15.16 -26.42 0.54
C GLU A 270 16.40 -26.39 -0.36
N GLU A 271 17.58 -26.38 0.22
CA GLU A 271 18.83 -26.52 -0.53
C GLU A 271 18.90 -27.93 -1.13
N ALA A 272 19.23 -28.02 -2.41
CA ALA A 272 19.45 -29.32 -3.04
C ALA A 272 20.72 -29.94 -2.45
N VAL A 273 20.58 -31.11 -1.83
CA VAL A 273 21.69 -31.93 -1.30
C VAL A 273 22.48 -32.56 -2.44
#